data_AF-A0A133VMJ8-F1
#
_entry.id   AF-A0A133VMJ8-F1
#
_cell.length_a   1.000
_cell.length_b   1.000
_cell.length_c   1.000
_cell.angle_alpha   90.00
_cell.angle_beta   90.00
_cell.angle_gamma   90.00
#
_symmetry.space_group_name_H-M   'P 1'
#
loop_
_entity.id
_entity.type
_entity.pdbx_description
1 polymer ?
#
loop_
_entity_poly.entity_id
_entity_poly.type
_entity_poly.pdbx_seq_one_letter_code
_entity_poly.pdbx_strand_id
1 'polypeptide(L)'
;MEYTDYSSPFGKIKLFFSENKLYRVRLGSFTPQSSSIHKRDNKEGTFQNIYTRFLDSYFSGQQVTISCDKFNLKEATTFQLEVYRALKEIEFGSTVSYGTICPGD
;
A
#
# COMPACT_ATOMS: atom_id res chain seq x y z
N MET A 1 2.49 2.11 -16.54
CA MET A 1 2.23 2.09 -15.08
C MET A 1 1.33 3.26 -14.75
N GLU A 2 0.55 3.17 -13.68
CA GLU A 2 -0.42 4.21 -13.35
C GLU A 2 -0.28 4.66 -11.90
N TYR A 3 -0.70 5.88 -11.57
CA TYR A 3 -0.78 6.33 -10.20
C TYR A 3 -2.02 7.17 -9.93
N THR A 4 -2.42 7.24 -8.66
CA THR A 4 -3.41 8.20 -8.18
C THR A 4 -2.90 8.92 -6.94
N ASP A 5 -3.46 10.10 -6.69
CA ASP A 5 -3.19 10.89 -5.49
C ASP A 5 -4.33 10.66 -4.48
N TYR A 6 -3.97 10.43 -3.23
CA TYR A 6 -4.88 10.39 -2.08
C TYR A 6 -4.49 11.52 -1.12
N SER A 7 -5.47 12.30 -0.66
CA SER A 7 -5.25 13.37 0.33
C SER A 7 -5.47 12.81 1.73
N SER A 8 -4.40 12.66 2.50
CA SER A 8 -4.49 12.22 3.91
C SER A 8 -4.35 13.39 4.89
N PRO A 9 -4.70 13.20 6.18
CA PRO A 9 -4.42 14.18 7.24
C PRO A 9 -2.95 14.59 7.35
N PHE A 10 -2.02 13.76 6.86
CA PHE A 10 -0.58 14.02 6.88
C PHE A 10 -0.02 14.52 5.54
N GLY A 11 -0.89 14.87 4.59
CA GLY A 11 -0.53 15.32 3.26
C GLY A 11 -0.78 14.28 2.16
N LYS A 12 -0.26 14.53 0.96
CA LYS A 12 -0.53 13.71 -0.22
C LYS A 12 0.18 12.35 -0.14
N ILE A 13 -0.56 11.31 -0.45
CA ILE A 13 -0.08 9.94 -0.62
C ILE A 13 -0.27 9.57 -2.09
N LYS A 14 0.75 9.02 -2.72
CA LYS A 14 0.70 8.52 -4.09
C LYS A 14 0.65 7.01 -4.10
N LEU A 15 -0.38 6.46 -4.73
CA LEU A 15 -0.58 5.04 -4.90
C LEU A 15 -0.26 4.68 -6.33
N PHE A 16 0.70 3.77 -6.53
CA PHE A 16 1.13 3.34 -7.85
C PHE A 16 0.65 1.91 -8.14
N PHE A 17 0.14 1.73 -9.34
CA PHE A 17 -0.50 0.51 -9.81
C PHE A 17 0.23 -0.08 -11.02
N SER A 18 0.31 -1.40 -11.02
CA SER A 18 0.79 -2.23 -12.13
C SER A 18 -0.13 -3.44 -12.22
N GLU A 19 -0.66 -3.73 -13.41
CA GLU A 19 -1.64 -4.81 -13.63
C GLU A 19 -2.83 -4.75 -12.64
N ASN A 20 -3.36 -3.55 -12.37
CA ASN A 20 -4.46 -3.30 -11.42
C ASN A 20 -4.18 -3.63 -9.94
N LYS A 21 -2.95 -3.98 -9.59
CA LYS A 21 -2.52 -4.20 -8.21
C LYS A 21 -1.63 -3.07 -7.72
N LEU A 22 -1.71 -2.77 -6.42
CA LEU A 22 -0.85 -1.76 -5.80
C LEU A 22 0.57 -2.33 -5.68
N TYR A 23 1.56 -1.66 -6.26
CA TYR A 23 2.96 -2.10 -6.18
C TYR A 23 3.84 -1.14 -5.37
N ARG A 24 3.39 0.10 -5.16
CA ARG A 24 4.15 1.10 -4.41
C ARG A 24 3.24 2.18 -3.82
N VAL A 25 3.59 2.60 -2.60
CA VAL A 25 3.03 3.78 -1.92
C VAL A 25 4.16 4.77 -1.67
N ARG A 26 3.92 6.05 -1.92
CA ARG A 26 4.86 7.14 -1.59
C ARG A 26 4.13 8.20 -0.77
N LEU A 27 4.71 8.58 0.36
CA LEU A 27 4.27 9.71 1.16
C LEU A 27 4.97 10.99 0.65
N GLY A 28 4.25 12.10 0.59
CA GLY A 28 4.80 13.42 0.24
C GLY A 28 4.70 13.81 -1.24
N SER A 29 5.42 14.87 -1.61
CA SER A 29 5.30 15.58 -2.89
C SER A 29 6.08 14.94 -4.06
N PHE A 30 6.25 13.63 -4.06
CA PHE A 30 7.01 12.94 -5.11
C PHE A 30 6.33 13.09 -6.49
N THR A 31 6.96 13.79 -7.42
CA THR A 31 6.50 13.84 -8.82
C THR A 31 7.20 12.74 -9.61
N PRO A 32 6.47 11.81 -10.28
CA PRO A 32 7.09 10.82 -11.14
C PRO A 32 7.89 11.54 -12.24
N GLN A 33 9.18 11.24 -12.35
CA GLN A 33 10.04 11.83 -13.38
C GLN A 33 9.96 11.08 -14.73
N SER A 34 9.34 9.89 -14.76
CA SER A 34 9.23 9.07 -15.96
C SER A 34 7.96 9.40 -16.73
N SER A 35 8.10 9.60 -18.05
CA SER A 35 6.99 9.77 -18.99
C SER A 35 6.11 8.53 -19.16
N SER A 36 6.57 7.35 -18.72
CA SER A 36 5.84 6.07 -18.79
C SER A 36 4.87 5.82 -17.61
N ILE A 37 4.78 6.78 -16.68
CA ILE A 37 3.89 6.74 -15.53
C ILE A 37 2.78 7.76 -15.74
N HIS A 38 1.57 7.27 -15.94
CA HIS A 38 0.41 8.14 -16.20
C HIS A 38 -0.45 8.28 -14.95
N LYS A 39 -1.05 9.46 -14.77
CA LYS A 39 -2.07 9.63 -13.74
C LYS A 39 -3.33 8.88 -14.17
N ARG A 40 -3.86 8.05 -13.29
CA ARG A 40 -5.10 7.30 -13.50
C ARG A 40 -6.28 8.27 -13.35
N ASP A 41 -7.18 8.26 -14.33
CA ASP A 41 -8.43 9.01 -14.23
C ASP A 41 -9.35 8.36 -13.22
N ASN A 42 -9.89 9.19 -12.33
CA ASN A 42 -10.71 8.77 -11.19
C ASN A 42 -12.13 8.42 -11.68
N LYS A 43 -12.30 7.23 -12.28
CA LYS A 43 -13.64 6.74 -12.67
C LYS A 43 -14.24 5.93 -11.52
N GLU A 44 -15.39 6.38 -11.02
CA GLU A 44 -16.18 5.65 -10.01
C GLU A 44 -16.38 4.18 -10.44
N GLY A 45 -16.23 3.25 -9.49
CA GLY A 45 -16.41 1.82 -9.72
C GLY A 45 -15.15 1.02 -10.10
N THR A 46 -13.97 1.66 -10.17
CA THR A 46 -12.71 0.98 -10.48
C THR A 46 -11.97 0.44 -9.24
N PHE A 47 -11.01 -0.47 -9.47
CA PHE A 47 -10.08 -1.08 -8.49
C PHE A 47 -9.45 -0.09 -7.48
N GLN A 48 -9.38 1.19 -7.83
CA GLN A 48 -8.89 2.27 -6.99
C GLN A 48 -9.73 2.47 -5.72
N ASN A 49 -11.05 2.22 -5.80
CA ASN A 49 -11.98 2.39 -4.67
C ASN A 49 -11.63 1.53 -3.47
N ILE A 50 -10.99 0.37 -3.65
CA ILE A 50 -10.63 -0.50 -2.51
C ILE A 50 -9.54 0.18 -1.66
N TYR A 51 -8.52 0.75 -2.29
CA TYR A 51 -7.40 1.36 -1.57
C TYR A 51 -7.76 2.70 -0.98
N THR A 52 -8.55 3.52 -1.68
CA THR A 52 -9.00 4.80 -1.13
C THR A 52 -9.94 4.58 0.06
N ARG A 53 -10.90 3.65 -0.04
CA ARG A 53 -11.76 3.29 1.10
C ARG A 53 -10.99 2.71 2.27
N PHE A 54 -9.97 1.88 2.00
CA PHE A 54 -9.08 1.39 3.04
C PHE A 54 -8.40 2.56 3.78
N LEU A 55 -7.85 3.53 3.03
CA LEU A 55 -7.21 4.70 3.63
C LEU A 55 -8.22 5.59 4.39
N ASP A 56 -9.43 5.77 3.88
CA ASP A 56 -10.49 6.52 4.56
C ASP A 56 -10.85 5.88 5.91
N SER A 57 -11.00 4.55 5.94
CA SER A 57 -11.21 3.80 7.19
C SER A 57 -10.00 3.89 8.13
N TYR A 58 -8.78 3.77 7.58
CA TYR A 58 -7.54 3.89 8.37
C TYR A 58 -7.43 5.26 9.04
N PHE A 59 -7.61 6.35 8.30
CA PHE A 59 -7.48 7.72 8.81
C PHE A 59 -8.67 8.19 9.67
N SER A 60 -9.81 7.50 9.59
CA SER A 60 -10.92 7.70 10.54
C SER A 60 -10.77 6.88 11.83
N GLY A 61 -9.68 6.11 11.97
CA GLY A 61 -9.40 5.30 13.16
C GLY A 61 -10.21 4.01 13.22
N GLN A 62 -10.85 3.60 12.13
CA GLN A 62 -11.53 2.30 12.05
C GLN A 62 -10.50 1.18 11.92
N GLN A 63 -10.82 0.01 12.48
CA GLN A 63 -10.04 -1.19 12.24
C GLN A 63 -10.08 -1.54 10.75
N VAL A 64 -8.91 -1.77 10.17
CA VAL A 64 -8.75 -2.09 8.76
C VAL A 64 -7.97 -3.37 8.55
N THR A 65 -8.35 -4.11 7.51
CA THR A 65 -7.64 -5.30 7.04
C THR A 65 -7.58 -5.26 5.52
N ILE A 66 -6.44 -5.63 4.95
CA ILE A 66 -6.27 -5.77 3.51
C ILE A 66 -5.52 -7.07 3.20
N SER A 67 -5.96 -7.76 2.15
CA SER A 67 -5.37 -9.04 1.75
C SER A 67 -4.18 -8.85 0.82
N CYS A 68 -3.18 -9.75 0.93
CA CYS A 68 -1.94 -9.67 0.14
C CYS A 68 -2.16 -9.81 -1.38
N ASP A 69 -3.27 -10.43 -1.82
CA ASP A 69 -3.60 -10.58 -3.24
C ASP A 69 -3.83 -9.23 -3.95
N LYS A 70 -4.07 -8.16 -3.17
CA LYS A 70 -4.21 -6.78 -3.66
C LYS A 70 -2.85 -6.13 -3.98
N PHE A 71 -1.74 -6.67 -3.50
CA PHE A 71 -0.42 -6.13 -3.79
C PHE A 71 0.25 -6.85 -4.97
N ASN A 72 1.00 -6.10 -5.78
CA ASN A 72 1.92 -6.67 -6.76
C ASN A 72 3.28 -6.83 -6.09
N LEU A 73 3.59 -8.05 -5.66
CA LEU A 73 4.83 -8.41 -4.98
C LEU A 73 5.76 -9.24 -5.86
N LYS A 74 5.61 -9.18 -7.20
CA LYS A 74 6.40 -10.01 -8.14
C LYS A 74 7.91 -9.80 -8.03
N GLU A 75 8.35 -8.60 -7.63
CA GLU A 75 9.76 -8.24 -7.47
C GLU A 75 10.30 -8.50 -6.05
N ALA A 76 9.48 -9.02 -5.13
CA ALA A 76 9.91 -9.33 -3.77
C ALA A 76 10.68 -10.66 -3.73
N THR A 77 11.77 -10.68 -2.96
CA THR A 77 12.50 -11.91 -2.62
C THR A 77 11.69 -12.83 -1.70
N THR A 78 12.06 -14.10 -1.60
CA THR A 78 11.44 -15.05 -0.66
C THR A 78 11.44 -14.51 0.78
N PHE A 79 12.59 -14.01 1.24
CA PHE A 79 12.71 -13.41 2.56
C PHE A 79 11.77 -12.20 2.75
N GLN A 80 11.70 -11.29 1.77
CA GLN A 80 10.78 -10.15 1.85
C GLN A 80 9.31 -10.60 1.92
N LEU A 81 8.92 -11.64 1.17
CA LEU A 81 7.56 -12.17 1.21
C LEU A 81 7.22 -12.76 2.58
N GLU A 82 8.15 -13.43 3.23
CA GLU A 82 7.98 -13.94 4.60
C GLU A 82 7.80 -12.79 5.60
N VAL A 83 8.68 -11.78 5.54
CA VAL A 83 8.56 -10.58 6.37
C VAL A 83 7.23 -9.86 6.12
N TYR A 84 6.79 -9.70 4.88
CA TYR A 84 5.51 -9.05 4.57
C TYR A 84 4.30 -9.84 5.07
N ARG A 85 4.35 -11.18 5.04
CA ARG A 85 3.31 -12.03 5.64
C ARG A 85 3.26 -11.81 7.15
N ALA A 86 4.40 -11.84 7.83
CA ALA A 86 4.46 -11.60 9.27
C ALA A 86 3.95 -10.19 9.65
N LEU A 87 4.36 -9.15 8.91
CA LEU A 87 3.90 -7.78 9.15
C LEU A 87 2.39 -7.61 9.00
N LYS A 88 1.75 -8.33 8.07
CA LYS A 88 0.30 -8.26 7.85
C LYS A 88 -0.51 -8.84 9.02
N GLU A 89 0.04 -9.78 9.77
CA GLU A 89 -0.66 -10.41 10.90
C GLU A 89 -0.60 -9.54 12.17
N ILE A 90 0.16 -8.43 12.17
CA ILE A 90 0.13 -7.46 13.26
C ILE A 90 -1.22 -6.75 13.25
N GLU A 91 -1.94 -6.86 14.38
CA GLU A 91 -3.24 -6.21 14.54
C GLU A 91 -3.13 -4.68 14.43
N PHE A 92 -4.19 -4.07 13.90
CA PHE A 92 -4.29 -2.61 13.83
C PHE A 92 -4.21 -1.97 15.23
N GLY A 93 -3.28 -1.02 15.39
CA GLY A 93 -3.03 -0.36 16.69
C GLY A 93 -2.03 -1.08 17.59
N SER A 94 -1.55 -2.27 17.19
CA SER A 94 -0.54 -3.04 17.92
C SER A 94 0.86 -2.82 17.38
N THR A 95 1.87 -3.16 18.18
CA THR A 95 3.29 -3.10 17.77
C THR A 95 4.00 -4.40 18.14
N VAL A 96 5.01 -4.76 17.35
CA VAL A 96 5.91 -5.89 17.62
C VAL A 96 7.35 -5.44 17.37
N SER A 97 8.32 -6.13 17.96
CA SER A 97 9.73 -5.85 17.74
C SER A 97 10.26 -6.54 16.47
N TYR A 98 11.36 -6.03 15.91
CA TYR A 98 12.04 -6.71 14.79
C TYR A 98 12.48 -8.13 15.14
N GLY A 99 12.94 -8.38 16.37
CA GLY A 99 13.31 -9.72 16.83
C GLY A 99 12.13 -10.70 16.91
N THR A 100 10.89 -10.19 17.00
CA THR A 100 9.68 -11.00 16.94
C THR A 100 9.34 -11.42 15.50
N ILE A 101 9.62 -10.55 14.52
CA ILE A 101 9.33 -10.80 13.10
C ILE A 101 10.41 -11.68 12.45
N CYS A 102 11.66 -11.48 12.84
CA CYS A 102 12.80 -12.27 12.39
C CYS A 102 13.46 -12.91 13.61
N PRO A 103 12.96 -14.05 14.11
CA PRO A 103 13.72 -14.83 15.07
C PRO A 103 15.03 -15.22 14.38
N GLY A 104 16.15 -14.75 14.92
CA GLY A 104 17.47 -15.25 14.49
C GLY A 104 17.55 -16.74 14.83
N ASP A 105 18.06 -17.53 13.89
CA ASP A 105 18.47 -18.91 14.16
C ASP A 105 19.59 -18.97 15.21
#